data_AF-A0AAW5ZKP5-F1
#
_entry.id   AF-A0AAW5ZKP5-F1
#
_cell.length_a   1.000
_cell.length_b   1.000
_cell.length_c   1.000
_cell.angle_alpha   90.00
_cell.angle_beta   90.00
_cell.angle_gamma   90.00
#
_symmetry.space_group_name_H-M   'P 1'
#
loop_
_entity.id
_entity.type
_entity.pdbx_description
1 polymer ?
#
loop_
_entity_poly.entity_id
_entity_poly.type
_entity_poly.pdbx_seq_one_letter_code
_entity_poly.pdbx_strand_id
1 'polypeptide(L)'
;MRRALGKVGNFLRVSSSSSGSSRGRTQEVEEGSSRRAARSRSPEFENLRSRSSSAASSPVYSRSNSATSSPARSRPISTVASPTRFDGRGRVTDPGHIQYQTSEWEREQYGLSDAIGHSRFTGYGAPRPERFPVEGHLSNGQYFNVTGVRGPAINAGDDHVIDHGYASHVIDHGEMSYDQAARYREYQDQPVFPSYETSGYDRSNCVHGHAELGRQIFGWEIQHHQHATPQDLAEQMRGLNVNDYNHRSYRNGSDSDSE
;
A
#
# COMPACT_ATOMS: atom_id res chain seq x y z
N MET A 1 40.43 -7.98 70.56
CA MET A 1 39.43 -7.48 71.53
C MET A 1 38.65 -6.34 70.89
N ARG A 2 37.30 -6.40 70.94
CA ARG A 2 36.27 -5.32 70.78
C ARG A 2 36.26 -4.58 69.42
N ARG A 3 35.41 -4.95 68.43
CA ARG A 3 33.97 -4.61 68.24
C ARG A 3 33.57 -3.18 68.62
N ALA A 4 33.10 -2.42 67.62
CA ALA A 4 32.04 -1.43 67.78
C ALA A 4 31.13 -1.46 66.54
N LEU A 5 29.92 -2.00 66.75
CA LEU A 5 28.73 -1.82 65.93
C LEU A 5 28.09 -0.50 66.38
N GLY A 6 27.70 0.35 65.42
CA GLY A 6 26.78 1.47 65.63
C GLY A 6 25.56 1.29 64.75
N LYS A 7 24.40 1.08 65.38
CA LYS A 7 23.09 0.81 64.76
C LYS A 7 22.09 1.78 65.38
N VAL A 8 21.57 2.74 64.60
CA VAL A 8 20.33 3.53 64.83
C VAL A 8 19.99 4.12 63.44
N GLY A 9 18.86 3.91 62.78
CA GLY A 9 17.48 3.78 63.23
C GLY A 9 16.78 5.13 63.04
N ASN A 10 16.05 5.34 61.93
CA ASN A 10 14.65 5.76 61.98
C ASN A 10 13.98 5.90 60.61
N PHE A 11 12.77 5.33 60.60
CA PHE A 11 11.67 5.54 59.69
C PHE A 11 11.35 7.03 59.49
N LEU A 12 11.12 7.42 58.24
CA LEU A 12 10.08 8.39 57.91
C LEU A 12 9.29 7.89 56.69
N ARG A 13 8.04 7.55 56.99
CA ARG A 13 6.95 7.32 56.06
C ARG A 13 6.38 8.70 55.73
N VAL A 14 6.40 9.11 54.47
CA VAL A 14 5.52 10.18 53.97
C VAL A 14 4.88 9.70 52.67
N SER A 15 3.56 9.53 52.77
CA SER A 15 2.61 9.34 51.69
C SER A 15 2.12 10.69 51.16
N SER A 16 1.47 10.65 49.98
CA SER A 16 0.68 11.69 49.29
C SER A 16 1.46 12.89 48.72
N SER A 17 1.18 13.43 47.52
CA SER A 17 0.09 13.26 46.57
C SER A 17 0.44 13.94 45.23
N SER A 18 -0.15 13.41 44.16
CA SER A 18 -0.44 13.98 42.84
C SER A 18 -0.32 15.50 42.61
N SER A 19 0.31 15.86 41.50
CA SER A 19 -0.02 16.94 40.53
C SER A 19 0.95 16.76 39.34
N GLY A 20 0.61 16.55 38.07
CA GLY A 20 -0.59 16.93 37.33
C GLY A 20 -0.25 18.05 36.34
N SER A 21 0.36 17.74 35.18
CA SER A 21 0.38 18.61 33.98
C SER A 21 0.90 17.81 32.78
N SER A 22 0.10 17.20 31.88
CA SER A 22 -0.89 17.70 30.92
C SER A 22 -0.35 18.64 29.81
N ARG A 23 0.09 18.03 28.70
CA ARG A 23 -0.34 18.33 27.30
C ARG A 23 0.63 17.74 26.27
N GLY A 24 0.32 16.53 25.81
CA GLY A 24 0.94 15.90 24.64
C GLY A 24 -0.09 14.99 23.99
N ARG A 25 -1.23 15.56 23.60
CA ARG A 25 -2.31 14.85 22.91
C ARG A 25 -1.93 14.79 21.43
N THR A 26 -1.19 13.77 21.02
CA THR A 26 -1.28 13.29 19.65
C THR A 26 -2.67 12.68 19.54
N GLN A 27 -3.59 13.41 18.91
CA GLN A 27 -4.86 12.83 18.51
C GLN A 27 -4.52 11.71 17.53
N GLU A 28 -4.71 10.49 18.01
CA GLU A 28 -5.04 9.35 17.16
C GLU A 28 -6.27 9.79 16.36
N VAL A 29 -6.07 10.16 15.09
CA VAL A 29 -7.18 10.30 14.16
C VAL A 29 -7.63 8.87 13.90
N GLU A 30 -8.79 8.54 14.46
CA GLU A 30 -9.54 7.32 14.17
C GLU A 30 -9.73 7.22 12.65
N GLU A 31 -8.98 6.33 12.01
CA GLU A 31 -9.43 5.71 10.78
C GLU A 31 -10.68 4.88 11.09
N GLY A 32 -11.84 5.40 10.66
CA GLY A 32 -13.04 4.58 10.48
C GLY A 32 -14.24 4.96 11.36
N SER A 33 -15.11 5.84 10.85
CA SER A 33 -16.56 5.68 11.00
C SER A 33 -17.34 6.60 10.07
N SER A 34 -17.73 6.08 8.91
CA SER A 34 -18.98 6.53 8.26
C SER A 34 -19.73 5.34 7.65
N ARG A 35 -20.46 4.68 8.56
CA ARG A 35 -21.78 4.05 8.41
C ARG A 35 -22.18 3.57 7.00
N ARG A 36 -22.10 2.25 6.84
CA ARG A 36 -22.89 1.43 5.90
C ARG A 36 -24.39 1.58 6.21
N ALA A 37 -25.18 2.08 5.26
CA ALA A 37 -26.63 1.91 5.28
C ALA A 37 -27.00 0.67 4.44
N ALA A 38 -27.86 -0.17 5.02
CA ALA A 38 -28.27 -1.47 4.51
C ALA A 38 -29.33 -1.38 3.39
N ARG A 39 -29.38 -2.46 2.61
CA ARG A 39 -30.30 -2.79 1.52
C ARG A 39 -31.79 -2.65 1.87
N SER A 40 -32.58 -2.22 0.89
CA SER A 40 -33.97 -2.62 0.55
C SER A 40 -34.39 -1.82 -0.70
N ARG A 41 -35.28 -2.16 -1.63
CA ARG A 41 -36.09 -3.32 -2.07
C ARG A 41 -36.70 -2.87 -3.42
N SER A 42 -36.86 -3.76 -4.40
CA SER A 42 -37.49 -3.46 -5.71
C SER A 42 -38.92 -2.93 -5.62
N PRO A 43 -39.43 -2.33 -6.71
CA PRO A 43 -40.71 -2.77 -7.23
C PRO A 43 -40.66 -3.12 -8.73
N GLU A 44 -41.74 -3.77 -9.14
CA GLU A 44 -41.93 -4.58 -10.33
C GLU A 44 -42.35 -3.82 -11.59
N PHE A 45 -42.31 -4.60 -12.68
CA PHE A 45 -42.99 -4.47 -13.97
C PHE A 45 -44.27 -3.63 -14.03
N GLU A 46 -44.44 -2.90 -15.14
CA GLU A 46 -45.66 -2.99 -15.93
C GLU A 46 -45.42 -2.64 -17.42
N ASN A 47 -46.06 -3.45 -18.27
CA ASN A 47 -46.13 -3.32 -19.73
C ASN A 47 -46.88 -2.05 -20.15
N LEU A 48 -46.62 -1.52 -21.35
CA LEU A 48 -47.66 -1.30 -22.38
C LEU A 48 -47.05 -0.83 -23.72
N ARG A 49 -46.96 -1.81 -24.61
CA ARG A 49 -47.12 -1.78 -26.07
C ARG A 49 -47.84 -0.52 -26.63
N SER A 50 -47.24 0.10 -27.65
CA SER A 50 -47.96 0.71 -28.77
C SER A 50 -47.11 0.67 -30.05
N ARG A 51 -47.79 0.34 -31.16
CA ARG A 51 -47.29 -0.04 -32.48
C ARG A 51 -47.23 1.16 -33.43
N SER A 52 -46.34 1.11 -34.43
CA SER A 52 -46.60 1.32 -35.88
C SER A 52 -45.25 1.19 -36.63
N SER A 53 -45.00 0.12 -37.42
CA SER A 53 -45.18 0.00 -38.89
C SER A 53 -44.56 1.17 -39.67
N SER A 54 -43.71 1.04 -40.70
CA SER A 54 -43.27 -0.06 -41.57
C SER A 54 -42.38 0.57 -42.66
N ALA A 55 -41.28 -0.06 -43.10
CA ALA A 55 -40.84 -0.08 -44.52
C ALA A 55 -39.49 -0.81 -44.67
N ALA A 56 -39.44 -1.66 -45.69
CA ALA A 56 -38.35 -2.55 -46.04
C ALA A 56 -37.14 -1.84 -46.67
N SER A 57 -35.94 -2.41 -46.50
CA SER A 57 -34.98 -2.75 -47.57
C SER A 57 -33.65 -3.21 -46.96
N SER A 58 -33.19 -4.40 -47.36
CA SER A 58 -31.79 -4.83 -47.36
C SER A 58 -31.51 -5.33 -48.78
N PRO A 59 -30.26 -5.40 -49.30
CA PRO A 59 -28.99 -5.37 -48.59
C PRO A 59 -27.92 -4.45 -49.23
N VAL A 60 -27.00 -3.91 -48.44
CA VAL A 60 -25.67 -3.51 -48.94
C VAL A 60 -24.65 -3.95 -47.91
N TYR A 61 -23.88 -4.99 -48.26
CA TYR A 61 -22.64 -5.34 -47.59
C TYR A 61 -21.62 -4.22 -47.83
N SER A 62 -21.67 -3.20 -46.98
CA SER A 62 -20.54 -2.29 -46.79
C SER A 62 -19.86 -2.72 -45.49
N ARG A 63 -18.69 -3.35 -45.63
CA ARG A 63 -17.69 -3.42 -44.56
C ARG A 63 -17.29 -1.99 -44.21
N SER A 64 -18.08 -1.37 -43.35
CA SER A 64 -17.62 -0.24 -42.56
C SER A 64 -16.77 -0.85 -41.47
N ASN A 65 -15.45 -0.74 -41.62
CA ASN A 65 -14.52 -0.76 -40.49
C ASN A 65 -14.85 0.48 -39.65
N SER A 66 -15.97 0.43 -38.93
CA SER A 66 -16.16 1.23 -37.75
C SER A 66 -15.13 0.66 -36.78
N ALA A 67 -13.97 1.31 -36.77
CA ALA A 67 -13.17 1.39 -35.56
C ALA A 67 -14.15 1.93 -34.50
N THR A 68 -14.84 1.00 -33.84
CA THR A 68 -15.51 1.27 -32.60
C THR A 68 -14.37 1.70 -31.71
N SER A 69 -14.25 3.01 -31.54
CA SER A 69 -13.53 3.61 -30.44
C SER A 69 -14.15 2.97 -29.20
N SER A 70 -13.63 1.81 -28.80
CA SER A 70 -13.81 1.29 -27.46
C SER A 70 -13.52 2.49 -26.56
N PRO A 71 -14.38 2.80 -25.58
CA PRO A 71 -13.97 3.79 -24.58
C PRO A 71 -12.61 3.31 -24.10
N ALA A 72 -11.59 4.14 -24.28
CA ALA A 72 -10.22 3.80 -23.94
C ALA A 72 -10.25 3.31 -22.49
N ARG A 73 -10.19 1.98 -22.29
CA ARG A 73 -10.11 1.35 -20.96
C ARG A 73 -8.66 1.52 -20.50
N SER A 74 -8.23 2.77 -20.41
CA SER A 74 -6.91 3.18 -19.97
C SER A 74 -6.89 3.08 -18.46
N ARG A 75 -6.65 1.90 -17.89
CA ARG A 75 -6.69 1.79 -16.43
C ARG A 75 -5.58 0.89 -15.88
N PRO A 76 -4.42 1.48 -15.60
CA PRO A 76 -3.18 0.79 -15.25
C PRO A 76 -3.15 0.32 -13.80
N ILE A 77 -2.27 -0.64 -13.54
CA ILE A 77 -1.70 -0.81 -12.21
C ILE A 77 -0.86 0.43 -11.90
N SER A 78 -1.07 1.03 -10.74
CA SER A 78 -0.39 2.27 -10.36
C SER A 78 0.38 2.12 -9.06
N THR A 79 1.57 2.71 -9.00
CA THR A 79 2.17 3.04 -7.70
C THR A 79 1.48 4.29 -7.18
N VAL A 80 0.97 4.22 -5.95
CA VAL A 80 0.36 5.36 -5.26
C VAL A 80 1.08 5.57 -3.94
N ALA A 81 1.55 6.79 -3.69
CA ALA A 81 2.24 7.15 -2.46
C ALA A 81 1.67 8.41 -1.81
N SER A 82 1.44 8.32 -0.50
CA SER A 82 1.27 9.46 0.39
C SER A 82 2.62 9.81 1.04
N PRO A 83 3.02 11.09 1.06
CA PRO A 83 4.37 11.46 1.43
C PRO A 83 4.58 11.45 2.94
N THR A 84 5.77 11.04 3.40
CA THR A 84 6.21 11.28 4.78
C THR A 84 6.30 12.79 5.03
N ARG A 85 5.68 13.26 6.11
CA ARG A 85 5.71 14.67 6.53
C ARG A 85 6.56 14.85 7.77
N PHE A 86 7.29 15.97 7.80
CA PHE A 86 8.17 16.34 8.90
C PHE A 86 7.73 17.69 9.47
N ASP A 87 7.93 17.90 10.78
CA ASP A 87 7.86 19.23 11.37
C ASP A 87 9.15 20.03 11.16
N GLY A 88 9.15 21.31 11.54
CA GLY A 88 10.33 22.18 11.43
C GLY A 88 11.53 21.77 12.29
N ARG A 89 11.46 20.66 13.05
CA ARG A 89 12.55 20.08 13.84
C ARG A 89 13.01 18.73 13.29
N GLY A 90 12.50 18.30 12.14
CA GLY A 90 12.85 17.02 11.50
C GLY A 90 12.17 15.80 12.13
N ARG A 91 11.15 15.98 12.98
CA ARG A 91 10.37 14.86 13.51
C ARG A 91 9.28 14.48 12.52
N VAL A 92 9.09 13.19 12.31
CA VAL A 92 8.00 12.67 11.47
C VAL A 92 6.65 12.97 12.15
N THR A 93 5.78 13.67 11.43
CA THR A 93 4.40 13.96 11.83
C THR A 93 3.38 13.08 11.14
N ASP A 94 3.74 12.55 9.97
CA ASP A 94 2.99 11.56 9.20
C ASP A 94 4.01 10.64 8.52
N PRO A 95 3.99 9.31 8.77
CA PRO A 95 4.95 8.40 8.17
C PRO A 95 4.79 8.26 6.64
N GLY A 96 3.63 8.60 6.07
CA GLY A 96 3.30 8.30 4.68
C GLY A 96 3.11 6.79 4.43
N HIS A 97 2.74 6.44 3.21
CA HIS A 97 2.52 5.06 2.77
C HIS A 97 2.70 4.92 1.26
N ILE A 98 3.07 3.73 0.78
CA ILE A 98 3.19 3.41 -0.65
C ILE A 98 2.66 2.01 -0.91
N GLN A 99 1.92 1.85 -2.01
CA GLN A 99 1.35 0.58 -2.41
C GLN A 99 1.06 0.56 -3.93
N TYR A 100 0.80 -0.63 -4.46
CA TYR A 100 0.22 -0.76 -5.79
C TYR A 100 -1.30 -0.71 -5.69
N GLN A 101 -1.96 0.02 -6.59
CA GLN A 101 -3.42 0.08 -6.69
C GLN A 101 -3.88 -0.34 -8.08
N THR A 102 -4.78 -1.31 -8.10
CA THR A 102 -5.37 -1.82 -9.33
C THR A 102 -6.48 -0.89 -9.80
N SER A 103 -6.72 -0.92 -11.10
CA SER A 103 -7.95 -0.35 -11.61
C SER A 103 -9.17 -1.25 -11.36
N GLU A 104 -10.35 -0.66 -11.38
CA GLU A 104 -11.63 -1.40 -11.38
C GLU A 104 -11.68 -2.46 -12.48
N TRP A 105 -11.11 -2.16 -13.64
CA TRP A 105 -11.06 -3.10 -14.75
C TRP A 105 -10.17 -4.31 -14.45
N GLU A 106 -8.95 -4.09 -13.96
CA GLU A 106 -8.02 -5.18 -13.60
C GLU A 106 -8.64 -6.11 -12.54
N ARG A 107 -9.37 -5.52 -11.59
CA ARG A 107 -10.11 -6.29 -10.58
C ARG A 107 -11.20 -7.14 -11.16
N GLU A 108 -12.04 -6.56 -12.03
CA GLU A 108 -13.11 -7.30 -12.69
C GLU A 108 -12.58 -8.42 -13.58
N GLN A 109 -11.47 -8.18 -14.29
CA GLN A 109 -10.92 -9.18 -15.22
C GLN A 109 -10.16 -10.30 -14.51
N TYR A 110 -9.35 -9.96 -13.52
CA TYR A 110 -8.41 -10.91 -12.94
C TYR A 110 -8.77 -11.35 -11.52
N GLY A 111 -9.71 -10.68 -10.85
CA GLY A 111 -10.08 -10.97 -9.47
C GLY A 111 -9.07 -10.46 -8.45
N LEU A 112 -8.51 -9.27 -8.68
CA LEU A 112 -7.46 -8.68 -7.84
C LEU A 112 -8.04 -7.85 -6.69
N SER A 113 -7.26 -7.67 -5.63
CA SER A 113 -7.55 -6.69 -4.58
C SER A 113 -7.42 -5.24 -5.10
N ASP A 114 -8.10 -4.30 -4.43
CA ASP A 114 -8.01 -2.85 -4.72
C ASP A 114 -6.58 -2.32 -4.58
N ALA A 115 -5.84 -2.85 -3.60
CA ALA A 115 -4.45 -2.54 -3.39
C ALA A 115 -3.68 -3.78 -2.94
N ILE A 116 -2.37 -3.80 -3.22
CA ILE A 116 -1.43 -4.61 -2.47
C ILE A 116 -0.33 -3.73 -1.91
N GLY A 117 -0.03 -3.94 -0.64
CA GLY A 117 1.04 -3.24 0.05
C GLY A 117 1.54 -4.07 1.21
N HIS A 118 2.33 -3.43 2.06
CA HIS A 118 2.83 -4.04 3.28
C HIS A 118 2.53 -3.12 4.44
N SER A 119 1.76 -3.63 5.40
CA SER A 119 1.20 -2.84 6.51
C SER A 119 1.12 -3.68 7.78
N ARG A 120 1.11 -3.01 8.93
CA ARG A 120 0.98 -3.67 10.24
C ARG A 120 -0.48 -4.08 10.50
N PHE A 121 -0.68 -5.25 11.09
CA PHE A 121 -1.99 -5.63 11.61
C PHE A 121 -2.38 -4.79 12.83
N THR A 122 -3.47 -4.03 12.71
CA THR A 122 -4.04 -3.13 13.72
C THR A 122 -5.45 -3.53 14.16
N GLY A 123 -6.01 -4.61 13.58
CA GLY A 123 -7.39 -5.03 13.81
C GLY A 123 -7.68 -5.63 15.19
N TYR A 124 -8.92 -6.09 15.38
CA TYR A 124 -9.35 -6.70 16.64
C TYR A 124 -8.47 -7.89 17.01
N GLY A 125 -7.98 -7.92 18.24
CA GLY A 125 -7.07 -8.97 18.72
C GLY A 125 -5.61 -8.80 18.29
N ALA A 126 -5.25 -7.71 17.61
CA ALA A 126 -3.86 -7.44 17.28
C ALA A 126 -2.98 -7.39 18.55
N PRO A 127 -1.81 -8.04 18.55
CA PRO A 127 -0.89 -7.95 19.67
C PRO A 127 -0.43 -6.51 19.85
N ARG A 128 -0.04 -6.16 21.09
CA ARG A 128 0.56 -4.87 21.37
C ARG A 128 1.84 -4.74 20.53
N PRO A 129 2.01 -3.65 19.77
CA PRO A 129 3.21 -3.47 18.98
C PRO A 129 4.42 -3.20 19.88
N GLU A 130 5.59 -3.65 19.42
CA GLU A 130 6.88 -3.27 19.98
C GLU A 130 7.21 -1.84 19.54
N ARG A 131 7.76 -1.04 20.45
CA ARG A 131 8.16 0.35 20.17
C ARG A 131 9.62 0.55 20.55
N PHE A 132 10.40 1.17 19.68
CA PHE A 132 11.83 1.37 19.90
C PHE A 132 12.32 2.66 19.21
N PRO A 133 13.35 3.33 19.73
CA PRO A 133 13.89 4.54 19.11
C PRO A 133 14.65 4.18 17.84
N VAL A 134 14.47 4.98 16.79
CA VAL A 134 15.24 4.89 15.53
C VAL A 134 15.67 6.29 15.13
N GLU A 135 16.94 6.44 14.80
CA GLU A 135 17.50 7.68 14.27
C GLU A 135 18.50 7.39 13.15
N GLY A 136 18.65 8.34 12.24
CA GLY A 136 19.49 8.18 11.07
C GLY A 136 19.40 9.38 10.13
N HIS A 137 19.80 9.15 8.88
CA HIS A 137 19.69 10.14 7.82
C HIS A 137 18.91 9.55 6.64
N LEU A 138 18.08 10.38 6.01
CA LEU A 138 17.44 10.06 4.74
C LEU A 138 18.47 10.09 3.59
N SER A 139 18.07 9.66 2.40
CA SER A 139 18.92 9.65 1.19
C SER A 139 19.49 11.04 0.84
N ASN A 140 18.75 12.10 1.13
CA ASN A 140 19.15 13.49 0.93
C ASN A 140 20.04 14.07 2.05
N GLY A 141 20.43 13.25 3.03
CA GLY A 141 21.23 13.66 4.18
C GLY A 141 20.46 14.35 5.31
N GLN A 142 19.13 14.49 5.21
CA GLN A 142 18.30 15.02 6.29
C GLN A 142 18.30 14.06 7.48
N TYR A 143 18.63 14.57 8.67
CA TYR A 143 18.51 13.82 9.92
C TYR A 143 17.04 13.55 10.27
N PHE A 144 16.76 12.35 10.79
CA PHE A 144 15.46 12.02 11.37
C PHE A 144 15.63 11.26 12.70
N ASN A 145 14.64 11.40 13.58
CA ASN A 145 14.49 10.56 14.77
C ASN A 145 12.99 10.29 14.98
N VAL A 146 12.65 9.02 15.15
CA VAL A 146 11.29 8.53 15.27
C VAL A 146 11.19 7.40 16.29
N THR A 147 9.98 7.14 16.78
CA THR A 147 9.68 5.88 17.46
C THR A 147 9.23 4.86 16.43
N GLY A 148 10.11 3.91 16.12
CA GLY A 148 9.78 2.74 15.32
C GLY A 148 8.71 1.89 16.01
N VAL A 149 7.83 1.30 15.20
CA VAL A 149 6.76 0.42 15.65
C VAL A 149 6.86 -0.88 14.86
N ARG A 150 6.95 -2.01 15.56
CA ARG A 150 7.01 -3.36 14.97
C ARG A 150 5.85 -4.23 15.41
N GLY A 151 5.36 -5.07 14.50
CA GLY A 151 4.36 -6.09 14.79
C GLY A 151 4.13 -7.05 13.64
N PRO A 152 3.15 -7.97 13.75
CA PRO A 152 2.73 -8.81 12.63
C PRO A 152 2.16 -7.94 11.50
N ALA A 153 2.38 -8.39 10.27
CA ALA A 153 1.82 -7.75 9.08
C ALA A 153 0.44 -8.32 8.71
N ILE A 154 -0.33 -7.54 7.95
CA ILE A 154 -1.55 -8.03 7.28
C ILE A 154 -1.20 -8.80 5.99
N ASN A 155 -2.17 -9.47 5.39
CA ASN A 155 -2.01 -9.93 4.02
C ASN A 155 -1.91 -8.73 3.08
N ALA A 156 -1.13 -8.84 2.00
CA ALA A 156 -0.86 -7.71 1.14
C ALA A 156 -2.14 -7.11 0.54
N GLY A 157 -3.12 -7.96 0.21
CA GLY A 157 -4.41 -7.58 -0.38
C GLY A 157 -5.42 -6.96 0.60
N ASP A 158 -5.14 -6.99 1.90
CA ASP A 158 -5.98 -6.38 2.94
C ASP A 158 -5.64 -4.89 3.17
N ASP A 159 -4.64 -4.36 2.45
CA ASP A 159 -4.18 -2.99 2.61
C ASP A 159 -5.22 -1.97 2.13
N HIS A 160 -5.34 -0.86 2.84
CA HIS A 160 -6.34 0.15 2.51
C HIS A 160 -5.90 1.01 1.33
N VAL A 161 -6.85 1.36 0.46
CA VAL A 161 -6.58 2.24 -0.67
C VAL A 161 -6.17 3.63 -0.18
N ILE A 162 -4.97 4.08 -0.55
CA ILE A 162 -4.60 5.49 -0.46
C ILE A 162 -5.47 6.28 -1.45
N ASP A 163 -6.33 7.15 -0.93
CA ASP A 163 -7.12 8.06 -1.76
C ASP A 163 -6.21 9.00 -2.56
N HIS A 164 -6.48 9.13 -3.86
CA HIS A 164 -5.65 9.89 -4.80
C HIS A 164 -5.59 11.39 -4.48
N GLY A 165 -6.55 11.95 -3.74
CA GLY A 165 -6.53 13.33 -3.25
C GLY A 165 -5.54 13.54 -2.09
N TYR A 166 -5.17 12.48 -1.38
CA TYR A 166 -4.13 12.49 -0.33
C TYR A 166 -2.78 11.98 -0.84
N ALA A 167 -2.78 11.25 -1.96
CA ALA A 167 -1.57 10.88 -2.66
C ALA A 167 -0.92 12.11 -3.28
N SER A 168 0.39 12.29 -3.04
CA SER A 168 1.15 13.28 -3.80
C SER A 168 1.66 12.69 -5.11
N HIS A 169 1.80 11.37 -5.19
CA HIS A 169 2.42 10.67 -6.32
C HIS A 169 1.53 9.51 -6.76
N VAL A 170 1.06 9.58 -7.99
CA VAL A 170 0.34 8.50 -8.69
C VAL A 170 1.10 8.24 -9.98
N ILE A 171 1.67 7.06 -10.10
CA ILE A 171 2.50 6.66 -11.24
C ILE A 171 1.85 5.47 -11.92
N ASP A 172 1.37 5.72 -13.13
CA ASP A 172 0.85 4.73 -14.06
C ASP A 172 2.00 3.85 -14.56
N HIS A 173 1.86 2.53 -14.40
CA HIS A 173 2.81 1.56 -14.94
C HIS A 173 2.29 0.79 -16.16
N GLY A 174 1.08 1.06 -16.63
CA GLY A 174 0.43 0.37 -17.73
C GLY A 174 -0.42 -0.82 -17.30
N GLU A 175 -0.77 -1.68 -18.25
CA GLU A 175 -1.67 -2.82 -18.06
C GLU A 175 -0.89 -4.09 -17.74
N MET A 176 -1.25 -4.77 -16.64
CA MET A 176 -0.65 -6.06 -16.32
C MET A 176 -0.98 -7.12 -17.37
N SER A 177 0.03 -7.90 -17.77
CA SER A 177 -0.18 -9.18 -18.45
C SER A 177 -0.89 -10.19 -17.55
N TYR A 178 -1.49 -11.24 -18.14
CA TYR A 178 -2.10 -12.33 -17.38
C TYR A 178 -1.14 -12.99 -16.37
N ASP A 179 0.14 -13.13 -16.73
CA ASP A 179 1.15 -13.73 -15.84
C ASP A 179 1.53 -12.80 -14.68
N GLN A 180 1.58 -11.48 -14.92
CA GLN A 180 1.76 -10.49 -13.85
C GLN A 180 0.54 -10.47 -12.92
N ALA A 181 -0.68 -10.50 -13.47
CA ALA A 181 -1.91 -10.57 -12.68
C ALA A 181 -2.04 -11.88 -11.89
N ALA A 182 -1.55 -13.01 -12.43
CA ALA A 182 -1.47 -14.28 -11.70
C ALA A 182 -0.54 -14.17 -10.48
N ARG A 183 0.68 -13.65 -10.68
CA ARG A 183 1.62 -13.40 -9.58
C ARG A 183 1.06 -12.42 -8.55
N TYR A 184 0.39 -11.36 -8.99
CA TYR A 184 -0.27 -10.42 -8.10
C TYR A 184 -1.24 -11.15 -7.14
N ARG A 185 -2.09 -12.04 -7.67
CA ARG A 185 -3.02 -12.83 -6.85
C ARG A 185 -2.31 -13.74 -5.85
N GLU A 186 -1.18 -14.34 -6.22
CA GLU A 186 -0.43 -15.19 -5.31
C GLU A 186 0.06 -14.41 -4.07
N TYR A 187 0.37 -13.12 -4.22
CA TYR A 187 0.82 -12.28 -3.11
C TYR A 187 -0.32 -11.66 -2.30
N GLN A 188 -1.51 -11.44 -2.87
CA GLN A 188 -2.56 -10.68 -2.18
C GLN A 188 -3.11 -11.39 -0.91
N ASP A 189 -3.06 -12.72 -0.85
CA ASP A 189 -3.59 -13.52 0.28
C ASP A 189 -2.52 -13.91 1.32
N GLN A 190 -1.34 -13.28 1.28
CA GLN A 190 -0.26 -13.50 2.24
C GLN A 190 0.48 -12.20 2.59
N PRO A 191 1.17 -12.13 3.73
CA PRO A 191 2.02 -10.99 4.04
C PRO A 191 3.21 -10.91 3.09
N VAL A 192 3.60 -9.70 2.65
CA VAL A 192 4.83 -9.50 1.86
C VAL A 192 6.05 -9.92 2.68
N PHE A 193 6.08 -9.46 3.94
CA PHE A 193 6.96 -9.99 4.97
C PHE A 193 6.12 -10.42 6.18
N PRO A 194 6.55 -11.43 6.97
CA PRO A 194 5.77 -11.86 8.14
C PRO A 194 5.61 -10.79 9.22
N SER A 195 6.52 -9.82 9.28
CA SER A 195 6.51 -8.70 10.22
C SER A 195 6.54 -7.37 9.47
N TYR A 196 5.93 -6.35 10.09
CA TYR A 196 6.00 -4.97 9.65
C TYR A 196 6.77 -4.13 10.67
N GLU A 197 7.64 -3.26 10.19
CA GLU A 197 8.35 -2.25 10.99
C GLU A 197 8.29 -0.90 10.28
N THR A 198 7.95 0.19 10.97
CA THR A 198 7.64 1.48 10.32
C THR A 198 8.83 2.23 9.69
N SER A 199 10.02 2.17 10.30
CA SER A 199 11.15 3.04 9.96
C SER A 199 12.02 2.50 8.81
N GLY A 200 11.83 1.24 8.42
CA GLY A 200 12.70 0.55 7.46
C GLY A 200 13.98 -0.01 8.09
N TYR A 201 14.14 0.06 9.40
CA TYR A 201 15.29 -0.48 10.12
C TYR A 201 15.46 -1.98 9.85
N ASP A 202 14.37 -2.74 9.90
CA ASP A 202 14.39 -4.19 9.60
C ASP A 202 14.24 -4.54 8.13
N ARG A 203 14.13 -3.53 7.26
CA ARG A 203 13.82 -3.70 5.85
C ARG A 203 12.48 -4.40 5.58
N SER A 204 11.48 -4.15 6.44
CA SER A 204 10.14 -4.72 6.34
C SER A 204 9.03 -3.68 6.50
N ASN A 205 9.26 -2.46 6.01
CA ASN A 205 8.25 -1.40 5.96
C ASN A 205 7.53 -1.38 4.58
N CYS A 206 6.60 -0.44 4.39
CA CYS A 206 5.86 -0.30 3.14
C CYS A 206 6.76 -0.06 1.91
N VAL A 207 7.83 0.70 2.06
CA VAL A 207 8.82 0.97 0.98
C VAL A 207 9.55 -0.31 0.58
N HIS A 208 10.05 -1.08 1.54
CA HIS A 208 10.71 -2.37 1.26
C HIS A 208 9.72 -3.40 0.69
N GLY A 209 8.49 -3.44 1.21
CA GLY A 209 7.45 -4.33 0.70
C GLY A 209 7.05 -4.00 -0.73
N HIS A 210 6.92 -2.70 -1.06
CA HIS A 210 6.60 -2.23 -2.41
C HIS A 210 7.68 -2.57 -3.42
N ALA A 211 8.95 -2.40 -3.05
CA ALA A 211 10.08 -2.80 -3.89
C ALA A 211 10.13 -4.33 -4.10
N GLU A 212 9.90 -5.13 -3.05
CA GLU A 212 9.86 -6.59 -3.14
C GLU A 212 8.71 -7.07 -4.04
N LEU A 213 7.50 -6.54 -3.86
CA LEU A 213 6.37 -6.82 -4.74
C LEU A 213 6.67 -6.41 -6.19
N GLY A 214 7.30 -5.25 -6.39
CA GLY A 214 7.71 -4.78 -7.72
C GLY A 214 8.67 -5.75 -8.42
N ARG A 215 9.65 -6.27 -7.67
CA ARG A 215 10.58 -7.29 -8.16
C ARG A 215 9.89 -8.60 -8.48
N GLN A 216 9.04 -9.09 -7.59
CA GLN A 216 8.42 -10.41 -7.72
C GLN A 216 7.35 -10.46 -8.81
N ILE A 217 6.50 -9.43 -8.89
CA ILE A 217 5.37 -9.36 -9.81
C ILE A 217 5.81 -8.84 -11.17
N PHE A 218 6.63 -7.78 -11.23
CA PHE A 218 6.96 -7.10 -12.49
C PHE A 218 8.39 -7.33 -12.97
N GLY A 219 9.26 -7.93 -12.15
CA GLY A 219 10.66 -8.15 -12.50
C GLY A 219 11.51 -6.87 -12.44
N TRP A 220 11.02 -5.82 -11.76
CA TRP A 220 11.75 -4.56 -11.65
C TRP A 220 12.86 -4.66 -10.62
N GLU A 221 14.05 -4.18 -10.98
CA GLU A 221 15.16 -4.02 -10.04
C GLU A 221 15.08 -2.62 -9.41
N ILE A 222 14.49 -2.56 -8.22
CA ILE A 222 14.29 -1.31 -7.48
C ILE A 222 15.30 -1.25 -6.34
N GLN A 223 16.24 -0.31 -6.42
CA GLN A 223 17.23 -0.07 -5.37
C GLN A 223 16.91 1.22 -4.63
N HIS A 224 16.84 1.14 -3.31
CA HIS A 224 16.51 2.29 -2.46
C HIS A 224 17.30 2.29 -1.16
N HIS A 225 17.38 3.48 -0.54
CA HIS A 225 17.99 3.65 0.76
C HIS A 225 17.18 2.94 1.86
N GLN A 226 17.84 2.45 2.91
CA GLN A 226 17.19 1.70 4.00
C GLN A 226 16.01 2.46 4.63
N HIS A 227 16.16 3.76 4.79
CA HIS A 227 15.15 4.68 5.33
C HIS A 227 14.54 5.58 4.25
N ALA A 228 14.49 5.11 2.99
CA ALA A 228 13.84 5.86 1.92
C ALA A 228 12.37 6.12 2.29
N THR A 229 11.88 7.31 1.91
CA THR A 229 10.49 7.67 2.12
C THR A 229 9.60 7.10 1.00
N PRO A 230 8.29 6.93 1.22
CA PRO A 230 7.33 6.52 0.19
C PRO A 230 7.42 7.37 -1.08
N GLN A 231 7.52 8.69 -0.93
CA GLN A 231 7.61 9.62 -2.06
C GLN A 231 8.92 9.44 -2.84
N ASP A 232 10.05 9.26 -2.17
CA ASP A 232 11.34 9.08 -2.86
C ASP A 232 11.34 7.80 -3.70
N LEU A 233 10.78 6.71 -3.15
CA LEU A 233 10.67 5.45 -3.88
C LEU A 233 9.74 5.59 -5.08
N ALA A 234 8.57 6.21 -4.89
CA ALA A 234 7.66 6.48 -6.00
C ALA A 234 8.36 7.29 -7.10
N GLU A 235 9.04 8.38 -6.76
CA GLU A 235 9.78 9.17 -7.75
C GLU A 235 10.84 8.36 -8.51
N GLN A 236 11.57 7.47 -7.84
CA GLN A 236 12.54 6.57 -8.49
C GLN A 236 11.88 5.61 -9.49
N MET A 237 10.64 5.22 -9.23
CA MET A 237 9.86 4.35 -10.10
C MET A 237 9.20 5.10 -11.27
N ARG A 238 9.36 6.42 -11.35
CA ARG A 238 8.83 7.21 -12.47
C ARG A 238 9.52 6.77 -13.77
N GLY A 239 8.71 6.24 -14.69
CA GLY A 239 9.19 5.73 -15.97
C GLY A 239 9.35 4.22 -16.03
N LEU A 240 9.08 3.48 -14.93
CA LEU A 240 8.90 2.04 -15.02
C LEU A 240 7.57 1.72 -15.69
N ASN A 241 7.59 0.83 -16.67
CA ASN A 241 6.39 0.28 -17.30
C ASN A 241 6.38 -1.25 -17.22
N VAL A 242 5.19 -1.83 -17.07
CA VAL A 242 4.97 -3.28 -17.05
C VAL A 242 5.37 -3.97 -18.36
N ASN A 243 5.37 -3.23 -19.49
CA ASN A 243 5.70 -3.77 -20.81
C ASN A 243 7.20 -3.82 -21.10
N ASP A 244 8.03 -3.01 -20.42
CA ASP A 244 9.45 -2.85 -20.77
C ASP A 244 10.30 -4.09 -20.47
N TYR A 245 9.85 -4.95 -19.56
CA TYR A 245 10.61 -6.12 -19.10
C TYR A 245 10.21 -7.45 -19.76
N ASN A 246 9.17 -7.46 -20.60
CA ASN A 246 8.82 -8.63 -21.41
C ASN A 246 9.88 -9.00 -22.46
N HIS A 247 10.85 -8.11 -22.74
CA HIS A 247 11.88 -8.35 -23.76
C HIS A 247 13.15 -9.06 -23.29
N ARG A 248 13.35 -9.28 -21.98
CA ARG A 248 14.57 -9.96 -21.48
C ARG A 248 14.44 -11.47 -21.35
N SER A 249 13.24 -12.01 -21.13
CA SER A 249 13.03 -13.46 -20.93
C SER A 249 13.00 -14.26 -22.23
N TYR A 250 12.60 -13.66 -23.36
CA TYR A 250 12.53 -14.36 -24.66
C TYR A 250 13.86 -14.43 -25.43
N ARG A 251 14.95 -13.84 -24.93
CA ARG A 251 16.25 -13.80 -25.64
C ARG A 251 17.25 -14.87 -25.22
N ASN A 252 16.84 -15.85 -24.39
CA ASN A 252 17.64 -17.03 -24.03
C ASN A 252 17.05 -18.35 -24.58
N GLY A 253 16.11 -18.28 -25.53
CA GLY A 253 15.76 -19.41 -26.38
C GLY A 253 16.64 -19.41 -27.63
N SER A 254 17.92 -19.72 -27.50
CA SER A 254 18.72 -20.12 -28.65
C SER A 254 18.67 -21.63 -28.73
N ASP A 255 17.84 -22.09 -29.66
CA ASP A 255 17.77 -23.43 -30.18
C ASP A 255 19.18 -24.00 -30.41
N SER A 256 19.42 -25.16 -29.84
CA SER A 256 20.51 -26.04 -30.26
C SER A 256 19.93 -27.44 -30.40
N ASP A 257 19.05 -27.58 -31.39
CA ASP A 257 18.79 -28.85 -32.05
C ASP A 257 19.72 -28.97 -33.26
N SER A 258 20.67 -29.89 -33.11
CA SER A 258 21.38 -30.72 -34.08
C SER A 258 21.27 -30.43 -35.59
N GLU A 259 22.43 -30.29 -36.24
CA GLU A 259 22.88 -31.15 -37.36
C GLU A 259 24.36 -31.52 -37.17
#